data_AF-A0A139RAA2-F1
#
_entry.id   AF-A0A139RAA2-F1
#
_cell.length_a   1.000
_cell.length_b   1.000
_cell.length_c   1.000
_cell.angle_alpha   90.00
_cell.angle_beta   90.00
_cell.angle_gamma   90.00
#
_symmetry.space_group_name_H-M   'P 1'
#
loop_
_entity.id
_entity.type
_entity.pdbx_description
1 polymer ?
#
loop_
_entity_poly.entity_id
_entity_poly.type
_entity_poly.pdbx_seq_one_letter_code
_entity_poly.pdbx_strand_id
1 'polypeptide(L)' 'MLQQAKEEADPTNFFFPYTQIPVAEAVAGARRVWETVNLPNLTDYILPTRERADLILHKAMGHGINEIWLRKF' A
#
# COMPACT_ATOMS: atom_id res chain seq x y z
N MET A 1 -4.79 -8.80 -9.14
CA MET A 1 -5.74 -8.95 -8.01
C MET A 1 -7.14 -8.45 -8.37
N LEU A 2 -7.42 -7.14 -8.43
CA LEU A 2 -8.78 -6.66 -8.74
C LEU A 2 -9.25 -7.04 -10.15
N GLN A 3 -8.38 -6.89 -11.15
CA GLN A 3 -8.67 -7.26 -12.54
C GLN A 3 -8.95 -8.76 -12.69
N GLN A 4 -8.12 -9.58 -12.05
CA GLN A 4 -8.30 -11.03 -12.01
C GLN A 4 -9.61 -11.43 -11.29
N ALA A 5 -9.91 -10.84 -10.14
CA ALA A 5 -11.15 -11.10 -9.40
C ALA A 5 -12.41 -10.73 -10.21
N LYS A 6 -12.31 -9.71 -11.07
CA LYS A 6 -13.38 -9.31 -11.99
C LYS A 6 -13.58 -10.36 -13.10
N GLU A 7 -12.51 -10.95 -13.60
CA GLU A 7 -12.55 -11.97 -14.66
C GLU A 7 -13.06 -13.32 -14.15
N GLU A 8 -12.64 -13.75 -12.97
CA GLU A 8 -13.06 -15.01 -12.34
C GLU A 8 -14.53 -14.98 -11.88
N ALA A 9 -15.03 -13.79 -11.51
CA ALA A 9 -16.38 -13.55 -11.00
C ALA A 9 -16.82 -14.46 -9.83
N ASP A 10 -15.85 -14.94 -9.04
CA ASP A 10 -16.06 -15.80 -7.88
C ASP A 10 -16.52 -14.98 -6.66
N PRO A 11 -17.76 -15.18 -6.16
CA PRO A 11 -18.26 -14.46 -4.99
C PRO A 11 -17.49 -14.72 -3.69
N THR A 12 -16.71 -15.80 -3.62
CA THR A 12 -15.90 -16.14 -2.45
C THR A 12 -14.54 -15.41 -2.44
N ASN A 13 -14.14 -14.81 -3.56
CA ASN A 13 -12.93 -14.01 -3.66
C ASN A 13 -13.08 -12.71 -2.87
N PHE A 14 -12.15 -12.45 -1.94
CA PHE A 14 -12.15 -11.25 -1.10
C PHE A 14 -12.27 -9.94 -1.90
N PHE A 15 -11.68 -9.89 -3.11
CA PHE A 15 -11.67 -8.69 -3.94
C PHE A 15 -12.91 -8.55 -4.83
N PHE A 16 -13.69 -9.62 -5.03
CA PHE A 16 -14.86 -9.62 -5.91
C PHE A 16 -15.91 -8.56 -5.54
N PRO A 17 -16.29 -8.36 -4.26
CA PRO A 17 -17.22 -7.29 -3.89
C PRO A 17 -16.78 -5.90 -4.36
N TYR A 18 -15.48 -5.62 -4.33
CA TYR A 18 -14.93 -4.32 -4.74
C TYR A 18 -14.98 -4.10 -6.27
N THR A 19 -15.15 -5.16 -7.06
CA THR A 19 -15.34 -5.03 -8.52
C THR A 19 -16.69 -4.44 -8.89
N GLN A 20 -17.66 -4.51 -7.96
CA GLN A 20 -19.03 -4.05 -8.14
C GLN A 20 -19.27 -2.62 -7.61
N ILE A 21 -18.26 -2.01 -6.98
CA ILE A 21 -18.37 -0.66 -6.40
C ILE A 21 -17.97 0.39 -7.45
N PRO A 22 -18.71 1.51 -7.57
CA PRO A 22 -18.29 2.62 -8.43
C PRO A 22 -16.88 3.11 -8.07
N VAL A 23 -16.06 3.40 -9.09
CA VAL A 23 -14.64 3.77 -8.89
C VAL A 23 -14.46 4.93 -7.90
N ALA A 24 -15.31 5.95 -7.98
CA ALA A 24 -15.25 7.10 -7.07
C ALA A 24 -15.46 6.70 -5.60
N GLU A 25 -16.39 5.79 -5.34
CA GLU A 25 -16.67 5.27 -4.00
C GLU A 25 -15.55 4.35 -3.53
N ALA A 26 -15.02 3.50 -4.42
CA ALA A 26 -13.88 2.64 -4.12
C ALA A 26 -12.63 3.44 -3.74
N VAL A 27 -12.35 4.55 -4.44
CA VAL A 27 -11.24 5.46 -4.12
C VAL A 27 -11.46 6.14 -2.77
N ALA A 28 -12.69 6.59 -2.48
CA ALA A 28 -13.02 7.17 -1.18
C ALA A 28 -12.87 6.17 -0.03
N GLY A 29 -13.31 4.92 -0.22
CA GLY A 29 -13.14 3.82 0.73
C GLY A 29 -11.66 3.47 0.95
N ALA A 30 -10.89 3.33 -0.13
CA ALA A 30 -9.45 3.08 -0.07
C ALA A 30 -8.70 4.20 0.68
N ARG A 31 -9.05 5.46 0.44
CA ARG A 31 -8.51 6.61 1.17
C ARG A 31 -8.81 6.52 2.67
N ARG A 32 -10.05 6.18 3.04
CA ARG A 32 -10.44 6.00 4.44
C ARG A 32 -9.61 4.91 5.11
N VAL A 33 -9.49 3.74 4.49
CA VAL A 33 -8.65 2.64 5.00
C VAL A 33 -7.20 3.07 5.14
N TRP A 34 -6.66 3.80 4.16
CA TRP A 34 -5.33 4.36 4.26
C TRP A 34 -5.17 5.27 5.49
N GLU A 35 -6.05 6.26 5.64
CA GLU A 35 -5.96 7.27 6.69
C GLU A 35 -6.21 6.70 8.09
N THR A 36 -7.07 5.70 8.25
CA THR A 36 -7.46 5.19 9.57
C THR A 36 -6.76 3.91 9.99
N VAL A 37 -6.14 3.18 9.06
CA VAL A 37 -5.48 1.88 9.35
C VAL A 37 -4.01 1.91 8.95
N ASN A 38 -3.71 2.13 7.67
CA ASN A 38 -2.35 1.94 7.17
C ASN A 38 -1.41 3.09 7.53
N LEU A 39 -1.90 4.33 7.50
CA LEU A 39 -1.12 5.52 7.84
C LEU A 39 -0.72 5.53 9.33
N PRO A 40 -1.63 5.30 10.30
CA PRO A 40 -1.24 5.15 11.71
C PRO A 40 -0.25 4.00 11.91
N ASN A 41 -0.46 2.86 11.24
CA ASN A 41 0.49 1.74 11.32
C ASN A 41 1.87 2.12 10.76
N LEU A 42 1.90 2.86 9.66
CA LEU A 42 3.12 3.38 9.06
C LEU A 42 3.84 4.33 10.02
N THR A 43 3.16 5.32 10.58
CA THR A 43 3.77 6.36 11.42
C THR A 43 4.19 5.86 12.78
N ASP A 44 3.36 5.02 13.41
CA ASP A 44 3.48 4.69 14.82
C ASP A 44 4.34 3.43 15.04
N TYR A 45 4.34 2.50 14.07
CA TYR A 45 4.99 1.20 14.23
C TYR A 45 6.05 0.88 13.17
N ILE A 46 5.84 1.24 11.90
CA ILE A 46 6.79 0.88 10.83
C ILE A 46 7.93 1.91 10.73
N LEU A 47 7.61 3.18 10.53
CA LEU A 47 8.58 4.27 10.31
C LEU A 47 9.61 4.40 11.45
N PRO A 48 9.25 4.25 12.74
CA PRO A 48 10.24 4.31 13.82
C PRO A 48 11.34 3.24 13.72
N THR A 49 11.09 2.18 12.95
CA THR A 49 12.07 1.11 12.74
C THR A 49 13.05 1.39 11.60
N ARG A 50 12.83 2.44 10.79
CA ARG A 50 13.64 2.79 9.62
C ARG A 50 15.12 2.88 9.95
N GLU A 51 15.47 3.57 11.03
CA GLU A 51 16.87 3.78 11.44
C GLU A 51 17.58 2.50 11.86
N ARG A 52 16.84 1.40 12.06
CA ARG A 52 17.40 0.08 12.39
C ARG A 52 17.84 -0.70 11.15
N ALA A 53 17.40 -0.33 9.95
CA ALA A 53 17.75 -1.02 8.71
C ALA A 53 19.23 -0.84 8.33
N ASP A 54 19.82 -1.88 7.72
CA ASP A 54 21.19 -1.81 7.20
C ASP A 54 21.26 -1.07 5.85
N LEU A 55 20.18 -1.14 5.06
CA LEU A 55 20.02 -0.49 3.77
C LEU A 55 18.64 0.18 3.70
N ILE A 56 18.60 1.45 3.33
CA ILE A 56 17.36 2.20 3.07
C ILE A 56 17.36 2.63 1.60
N LEU A 57 16.28 2.26 0.89
CA LEU A 57 16.05 2.65 -0.50
C LEU A 57 14.92 3.69 -0.53
N HIS A 58 15.24 4.92 -0.93
CA HIS A 58 14.23 5.95 -1.10
C HIS A 58 13.63 5.90 -2.51
N LYS A 59 12.30 5.73 -2.59
CA LYS A 59 11.56 5.73 -3.86
C LYS A 59 11.04 7.13 -4.17
N ALA A 60 11.24 7.58 -5.39
CA ALA A 60 10.64 8.80 -5.93
C ALA A 60 9.39 8.49 -6.77
N MET A 61 8.80 9.55 -7.34
CA MET A 61 7.74 9.46 -8.35
C MET A 61 8.13 8.48 -9.47
N GLY A 62 7.17 7.67 -9.94
CA GLY A 62 7.44 6.64 -10.95
C GLY A 62 8.18 5.40 -10.43
N HIS A 63 8.28 5.23 -9.10
CA HIS A 63 8.92 4.07 -8.44
C HIS A 63 10.44 3.93 -8.62
N GLY A 64 11.12 4.91 -9.22
CA GLY A 64 12.58 4.94 -9.31
C GLY A 64 13.24 5.16 -7.95
N ILE A 65 14.45 4.62 -7.76
CA ILE A 65 15.27 4.89 -6.58
C ILE A 65 16.15 6.11 -6.87
N ASN A 66 16.07 7.13 -6.03
CA ASN A 66 16.91 8.33 -6.15
C ASN A 66 17.96 8.44 -5.04
N GLU A 67 17.76 7.77 -3.90
CA GLU A 67 18.72 7.75 -2.80
C GLU A 67 18.85 6.35 -2.20
N ILE A 68 20.08 6.04 -1.78
CA ILE A 68 20.44 4.79 -1.12
C ILE A 68 21.26 5.15 0.11
N TRP A 69 20.80 4.77 1.30
CA TRP A 69 21.56 4.96 2.54
C TRP A 69 22.02 3.60 3.06
N LEU A 70 23.33 3.46 3.25
CA LEU A 70 23.95 2.26 3.79
C LEU A 70 24.54 2.58 5.16
N ARG A 71 24.20 1.78 6.17
CA ARG A 71 24.80 1.91 7.50
C ARG A 71 26.30 1.63 7.40
N LYS A 72 27.12 2.57 7.86
CA LYS A 72 28.55 2.32 8.10
C LYS A 72 28.68 1.63 9.46
N PHE A 73 29.49 0.56 9.50
CA PHE A 73 29.74 -0.28 10.68
C PHE A 73 30.03 0.53 11.95
#